data_AF-A0A7S2QI27-F1
#
_entry.id   AF-A0A7S2QI27-F1
#
_cell.length_a   1.000
_cell.length_b   1.000
_cell.length_c   1.000
_cell.angle_alpha   90.00
_cell.angle_beta   90.00
_cell.angle_gamma   90.00
#
_symmetry.space_group_name_H-M   'P 1'
#
loop_
_entity.id
_entity.type
_entity.pdbx_description
1 polymer ?
#
loop_
_entity_poly.entity_id
_entity_poly.type
_entity_poly.pdbx_seq_one_letter_code
_entity_poly.pdbx_strand_id
1 'polypeptide(L)'
;AGMWNMTSRRVELQEDGLEVHFAVNYLAMVIIVTELRDVLAKSAPARVVVTGSFTSYEFMQGEVHFDNLQCENGKHALKGLPHGYTYAHSKLMQHVWCKHYQSLLPQGVTINVADP
;
A
#
# COMPACT_ATOMS: atom_id res chain seq x y z
N ALA A 1 8.43 -1.66 -2.41
CA ALA A 1 9.49 -2.63 -2.09
C ALA A 1 8.88 -3.74 -1.25
N GLY A 2 9.41 -4.96 -1.27
CA GLY A 2 9.00 -6.02 -0.34
C GLY A 2 10.11 -6.27 0.67
N MET A 3 9.76 -6.44 1.95
CA MET A 3 10.68 -6.91 2.98
C MET A 3 10.46 -8.40 3.16
N TRP A 4 11.48 -9.18 2.82
CA TRP A 4 11.35 -10.63 2.69
C TRP A 4 12.21 -11.33 3.74
N ASN A 5 11.59 -11.74 4.84
CA ASN A 5 12.17 -12.68 5.78
C ASN A 5 11.67 -14.09 5.44
N MET A 6 12.42 -14.81 4.62
CA MET A 6 12.04 -16.14 4.12
C MET A 6 11.93 -17.21 5.22
N THR A 7 12.38 -16.91 6.44
CA THR A 7 12.27 -17.81 7.60
C THR A 7 11.07 -17.50 8.49
N SER A 8 10.39 -16.36 8.27
CA SER A 8 9.28 -15.94 9.09
C SER A 8 8.10 -16.92 8.99
N ARG A 9 7.46 -17.14 10.14
CA ARG A 9 6.25 -17.95 10.29
C ARG A 9 5.10 -17.17 10.92
N ARG A 10 5.25 -15.85 11.02
CA ARG A 10 4.29 -14.94 11.63
C ARG A 10 4.27 -13.62 10.87
N VAL A 11 3.25 -12.82 11.18
CA VAL A 11 3.21 -11.40 10.82
C VAL A 11 4.43 -10.73 11.45
N GLU A 12 5.18 -9.99 10.64
CA GLU A 12 6.37 -9.28 11.10
C GLU A 12 5.99 -7.83 11.34
N LEU A 13 6.45 -7.31 12.48
CA LEU A 13 6.10 -5.99 12.98
C LEU A 13 7.37 -5.14 13.11
N GLN A 14 7.23 -3.83 12.91
CA GLN A 14 8.23 -2.84 13.26
C GLN A 14 8.28 -2.63 14.79
N GLU A 15 9.25 -1.84 15.26
CA GLU A 15 9.42 -1.51 16.68
C GLU A 15 8.18 -0.83 17.28
N ASP A 16 7.43 -0.08 16.48
CA ASP A 16 6.19 0.61 16.86
C ASP A 16 4.93 -0.28 16.79
N GLY A 17 5.10 -1.55 16.44
CA GLY A 17 4.02 -2.53 16.37
C GLY A 17 3.25 -2.57 15.05
N LEU A 18 3.64 -1.78 14.03
CA LEU A 18 2.99 -1.81 12.72
C LEU A 18 3.48 -2.98 11.86
N GLU A 19 2.58 -3.63 11.11
CA GLU A 19 3.01 -4.64 10.13
C GLU A 19 3.93 -4.02 9.08
N VAL A 20 5.02 -4.71 8.77
CA VAL A 20 6.14 -4.13 8.03
C VAL A 20 5.77 -3.63 6.62
N HIS A 21 4.90 -4.32 5.89
CA HIS A 21 4.43 -3.88 4.56
C HIS A 21 3.32 -2.82 4.65
N PHE A 22 2.41 -2.95 5.60
CA PHE A 22 1.39 -1.95 5.90
C PHE A 22 2.02 -0.60 6.21
N ALA A 23 3.05 -0.59 7.08
CA ALA A 23 3.79 0.62 7.42
C ALA A 23 4.51 1.21 6.19
N VAL A 24 5.35 0.43 5.51
CA VAL A 24 6.25 0.96 4.47
C VAL A 24 5.56 1.19 3.13
N ASN A 25 4.70 0.27 2.68
CA ASN A 25 4.05 0.40 1.38
C ASN A 25 2.78 1.27 1.45
N TYR A 26 1.99 1.16 2.51
CA TYR A 26 0.70 1.85 2.58
C TYR A 26 0.76 3.13 3.42
N LEU A 27 1.01 3.06 4.73
CA LEU A 27 0.93 4.23 5.61
C LEU A 27 1.91 5.33 5.21
N ALA A 28 3.18 4.98 4.98
CA ALA A 28 4.18 5.96 4.56
C ALA A 28 3.79 6.66 3.25
N MET A 29 3.22 5.92 2.29
CA MET A 29 2.73 6.48 1.03
C MET A 29 1.56 7.44 1.27
N VAL A 30 0.57 7.02 2.06
CA VAL A 30 -0.60 7.86 2.41
C VAL A 30 -0.12 9.17 3.04
N ILE A 31 0.71 9.08 4.09
CA ILE A 31 1.21 10.25 4.83
C ILE A 31 1.99 11.19 3.90
N ILE A 32 2.97 10.70 3.15
CA ILE A 32 3.78 11.56 2.29
C ILE A 32 2.91 12.27 1.24
N VAL A 33 1.97 11.55 0.62
CA VAL A 33 1.11 12.14 -0.41
C VAL A 33 0.10 13.12 0.17
N THR A 34 -0.40 12.89 1.40
CA THR A 34 -1.27 13.86 2.08
C THR A 34 -0.53 15.12 2.49
N GLU A 35 0.66 14.99 3.08
CA GLU A 35 1.47 16.13 3.53
C GLU A 35 1.97 16.99 2.35
N LEU A 36 2.19 16.38 1.18
CA LEU A 36 2.60 17.10 -0.03
C LEU A 36 1.45 17.76 -0.80
N ARG A 37 0.19 17.61 -0.36
CA ARG A 37 -1.00 18.09 -1.10
C ARG A 37 -0.91 19.55 -1.50
N ASP A 38 -0.51 20.43 -0.58
CA ASP A 38 -0.43 21.87 -0.85
C ASP A 38 0.74 22.23 -1.78
N VAL A 39 1.84 21.48 -1.70
CA VAL A 39 2.97 21.63 -2.61
C VAL A 39 2.56 21.20 -4.02
N LEU A 40 1.89 20.05 -4.16
CA LEU A 40 1.36 19.56 -5.42
C LEU A 40 0.38 20.56 -6.05
N ALA A 41 -0.48 21.20 -5.25
CA ALA A 41 -1.40 22.24 -5.72
C ALA A 41 -0.65 23.44 -6.32
N LYS A 42 0.38 23.94 -5.62
CA LYS A 42 1.22 25.06 -6.08
C LYS A 42 2.04 24.71 -7.32
N SER A 43 2.35 23.43 -7.52
CA SER A 43 3.10 22.91 -8.66
C SER A 43 2.22 22.42 -9.81
N ALA A 44 0.90 22.68 -9.81
CA ALA A 44 0.02 22.24 -10.88
C ALA A 44 0.48 22.78 -12.26
N PRO A 45 0.53 21.94 -13.31
CA PRO A 45 0.15 20.53 -13.33
C PRO A 45 1.18 19.61 -12.66
N ALA A 46 0.71 18.73 -11.77
CA ALA A 46 1.56 17.79 -11.02
C ALA A 46 1.00 16.36 -11.07
N ARG A 47 1.88 15.37 -10.87
CA ARG A 47 1.52 13.94 -10.92
C ARG A 47 2.18 13.17 -9.80
N VAL A 48 1.42 12.32 -9.15
CA VAL A 48 1.89 11.30 -8.22
C VAL A 48 1.76 9.94 -8.90
N VAL A 49 2.84 9.18 -8.96
CA VAL A 49 2.84 7.81 -9.48
C VAL A 49 3.25 6.87 -8.36
N VAL A 50 2.31 6.04 -7.93
CA VAL A 50 2.54 5.02 -6.91
C VAL A 50 2.89 3.72 -7.62
N THR A 51 4.01 3.09 -7.24
CA THR A 51 4.40 1.80 -7.81
C THR A 51 3.59 0.68 -7.17
N GLY A 52 2.69 0.08 -7.94
CA GLY A 52 1.88 -1.06 -7.54
C GLY A 52 2.63 -2.38 -7.71
N SER A 53 1.89 -3.44 -8.00
CA SER A 53 2.39 -4.79 -8.26
C SER A 53 1.27 -5.68 -8.73
N PHE A 54 1.56 -6.57 -9.69
CA PHE A 54 0.59 -7.55 -10.16
C PHE A 54 -0.06 -8.41 -9.06
N THR A 55 0.64 -8.59 -7.94
CA THR A 55 0.15 -9.32 -6.77
C THR A 55 -1.15 -8.75 -6.20
N SER A 56 -1.43 -7.46 -6.37
CA SER A 56 -2.66 -6.83 -5.90
C SER A 56 -3.90 -7.42 -6.58
N TYR A 57 -3.85 -7.67 -7.90
CA TYR A 57 -4.97 -8.22 -8.64
C TYR A 57 -4.94 -9.75 -8.74
N GLU A 58 -3.76 -10.37 -8.82
CA GLU A 58 -3.66 -11.83 -8.96
C GLU A 58 -4.02 -12.57 -7.67
N PHE A 59 -3.71 -11.98 -6.51
CA PHE A 59 -3.77 -12.71 -5.23
C PHE A 59 -4.84 -12.21 -4.26
N MET A 60 -5.17 -10.93 -4.30
CA MET A 60 -6.16 -10.37 -3.37
C MET A 60 -7.58 -10.39 -3.92
N GLN A 61 -7.76 -10.69 -5.20
CA GLN A 61 -9.08 -10.77 -5.85
C GLN A 61 -9.97 -9.53 -5.63
N GLY A 62 -9.35 -8.36 -5.40
CA GLY A 62 -10.06 -7.10 -5.18
C GLY A 62 -10.61 -6.88 -3.76
N GLU A 63 -10.33 -7.76 -2.80
CA GLU A 63 -10.85 -7.64 -1.43
C GLU A 63 -9.82 -7.04 -0.45
N VAL A 64 -10.11 -5.83 0.03
CA VAL A 64 -9.39 -5.22 1.15
C VAL A 64 -10.10 -5.57 2.46
N HIS A 65 -9.36 -6.20 3.37
CA HIS A 65 -9.85 -6.55 4.70
C HIS A 65 -9.69 -5.34 5.63
N PHE A 66 -10.63 -4.39 5.58
CA PHE A 66 -10.55 -3.13 6.33
C PHE A 66 -10.49 -3.30 7.85
N ASP A 67 -11.14 -4.33 8.38
CA ASP A 67 -11.11 -4.63 9.83
C ASP A 67 -9.82 -5.34 10.28
N ASN A 68 -8.88 -5.59 9.35
CA ASN A 68 -7.65 -6.34 9.60
C ASN A 68 -6.50 -5.88 8.69
N LEU A 69 -6.29 -4.56 8.60
CA LEU A 69 -5.27 -3.96 7.72
C LEU A 69 -3.85 -4.45 8.01
N GLN A 70 -3.55 -4.77 9.27
CA GLN A 70 -2.22 -5.22 9.73
C GLN A 70 -2.10 -6.74 9.80
N CYS A 71 -3.13 -7.47 9.37
CA CYS A 71 -3.16 -8.93 9.43
C CYS A 71 -2.99 -9.51 10.85
N GLU A 72 -3.52 -8.85 11.87
CA GLU A 72 -3.42 -9.21 13.30
C GLU A 72 -3.95 -10.62 13.61
N ASN A 73 -4.83 -11.15 12.75
CA ASN A 73 -5.28 -12.54 12.78
C ASN A 73 -4.21 -13.58 12.40
N GLY A 74 -2.98 -13.17 12.09
CA GLY A 74 -1.85 -14.04 11.78
C GLY A 74 -1.70 -14.41 10.30
N LYS A 75 -2.59 -13.94 9.42
CA LYS A 75 -2.54 -14.25 7.98
C LYS A 75 -1.41 -13.47 7.31
N HIS A 76 -0.29 -14.12 7.02
CA HIS A 76 0.91 -13.45 6.47
C HIS A 76 1.46 -14.12 5.21
N ALA A 77 1.35 -15.43 5.10
CA ALA A 77 1.88 -16.19 3.98
C ALA A 77 0.86 -16.35 2.85
N LEU A 78 1.36 -16.46 1.63
CA LEU A 78 0.55 -16.72 0.45
C LEU A 78 1.31 -17.61 -0.53
N LYS A 79 0.68 -18.67 -1.05
CA LYS A 79 1.32 -19.63 -1.98
C LYS A 79 2.69 -20.15 -1.48
N GLY A 80 2.83 -20.35 -0.17
CA GLY A 80 4.08 -20.82 0.45
C GLY A 80 5.16 -19.74 0.60
N LEU A 81 4.91 -18.50 0.18
CA LEU A 81 5.81 -17.37 0.38
C LEU A 81 5.45 -16.65 1.69
N PRO A 82 6.37 -16.59 2.67
CA PRO A 82 6.23 -15.72 3.83
C PRO A 82 6.00 -14.27 3.38
N HIS A 83 5.14 -13.55 4.09
CA HIS A 83 4.74 -12.15 3.79
C HIS A 83 4.03 -11.94 2.45
N GLY A 84 3.84 -12.98 1.63
CA GLY A 84 3.20 -12.84 0.33
C GLY A 84 1.80 -12.25 0.43
N TYR A 85 1.06 -12.58 1.50
CA TYR A 85 -0.27 -12.02 1.73
C TYR A 85 -0.20 -10.55 2.17
N THR A 86 0.60 -10.22 3.20
CA THR A 86 0.67 -8.84 3.70
C THR A 86 1.23 -7.88 2.65
N TYR A 87 2.20 -8.33 1.86
CA TYR A 87 2.68 -7.58 0.70
C TYR A 87 1.56 -7.33 -0.32
N ALA A 88 0.91 -8.39 -0.82
CA ALA A 88 -0.15 -8.27 -1.83
C ALA A 88 -1.33 -7.41 -1.33
N HIS A 89 -1.69 -7.55 -0.06
CA HIS A 89 -2.73 -6.77 0.59
C HIS A 89 -2.35 -5.29 0.67
N SER A 90 -1.13 -4.97 1.12
CA SER A 90 -0.62 -3.59 1.13
C SER A 90 -0.65 -2.94 -0.27
N LYS A 91 -0.37 -3.73 -1.32
CA LYS A 91 -0.44 -3.27 -2.72
C LYS A 91 -1.87 -2.99 -3.14
N LEU A 92 -2.82 -3.89 -2.87
CA LEU A 92 -4.23 -3.63 -3.16
C LEU A 92 -4.74 -2.37 -2.43
N MET A 93 -4.33 -2.16 -1.18
CA MET A 93 -4.69 -0.97 -0.41
C MET A 93 -4.21 0.33 -1.08
N GLN A 94 -3.03 0.33 -1.72
CA GLN A 94 -2.56 1.47 -2.53
C GLN A 94 -3.52 1.79 -3.68
N HIS A 95 -3.99 0.79 -4.44
CA HIS A 95 -4.92 1.00 -5.54
C HIS A 95 -6.25 1.60 -5.06
N VAL A 96 -6.83 1.02 -3.99
CA VAL A 96 -8.11 1.49 -3.43
C VAL A 96 -7.98 2.93 -2.92
N TRP A 97 -6.91 3.22 -2.18
CA TRP A 97 -6.68 4.55 -1.64
C TRP A 97 -6.39 5.58 -2.74
N CYS A 98 -5.54 5.29 -3.72
CA CYS A 98 -5.25 6.22 -4.81
C CYS A 98 -6.51 6.57 -5.62
N LYS A 99 -7.37 5.56 -5.88
CA LYS A 99 -8.64 5.77 -6.56
C LYS A 99 -9.56 6.71 -5.80
N HIS A 100 -9.66 6.56 -4.48
CA HIS A 100 -10.42 7.46 -3.62
C HIS A 100 -9.78 8.86 -3.58
N TYR A 101 -8.47 8.92 -3.32
CA TYR A 101 -7.75 10.17 -3.08
C TYR A 101 -7.69 11.06 -4.32
N GLN A 102 -7.72 10.50 -5.53
CA GLN A 102 -7.86 11.27 -6.77
C GLN A 102 -9.09 12.21 -6.75
N SER A 103 -10.18 11.84 -6.07
CA SER A 103 -11.37 12.70 -5.94
C SER A 103 -11.18 13.89 -4.99
N LEU A 104 -10.15 13.85 -4.15
CA LEU A 104 -9.84 14.88 -3.14
C LEU A 104 -8.65 15.77 -3.54
N LEU A 105 -7.98 15.42 -4.63
CA LEU A 105 -6.81 16.15 -5.13
C LEU A 105 -7.20 17.51 -5.72
N PRO A 106 -6.32 18.51 -5.60
CA PRO A 106 -6.48 19.79 -6.27
C PRO A 106 -6.62 19.63 -7.79
N GLN A 107 -7.32 20.59 -8.42
CA GLN A 107 -7.42 20.62 -9.87
C GLN A 107 -6.03 20.65 -10.52
N GLY A 108 -5.84 19.88 -11.60
CA GLY A 108 -4.56 19.79 -12.30
C GLY A 108 -3.52 18.86 -11.64
N VAL A 109 -3.87 18.20 -10.53
CA VAL A 109 -3.06 17.17 -9.89
C VAL A 109 -3.68 15.79 -10.13
N THR A 110 -2.87 14.82 -10.55
CA THR A 110 -3.32 13.43 -10.71
C THR A 110 -2.51 12.46 -9.86
N ILE A 111 -3.14 11.36 -9.47
CA ILE A 111 -2.51 10.22 -8.81
C ILE A 111 -2.90 8.94 -9.52
N ASN A 112 -1.90 8.13 -9.86
CA ASN A 112 -2.10 6.85 -10.54
C ASN A 112 -1.23 5.77 -9.91
N VAL A 113 -1.70 4.53 -10.00
CA VAL A 113 -0.88 3.35 -9.66
C VAL A 113 -0.35 2.75 -10.96
N ALA A 114 0.95 2.45 -10.99
CA ALA A 114 1.62 1.82 -12.11
C ALA A 114 2.26 0.50 -11.67
N ASP A 115 1.92 -0.57 -12.40
CA ASP A 115 2.50 -1.89 -12.21
C ASP A 115 3.59 -2.10 -13.28
N PRO A 116 4.87 -2.19 -12.88
CA PRO A 116 5.98 -2.41 -13.80
C PRO A 116 6.13 -3.88 -14.23
#